data_AF-A0A3N5TIF9-F1
#
_entry.id   AF-A0A3N5TIF9-F1
#
_cell.length_a   1.000
_cell.length_b   1.000
_cell.length_c   1.000
_cell.angle_alpha   90.00
_cell.angle_beta   90.00
_cell.angle_gamma   90.00
#
_symmetry.space_group_name_H-M   'P 1'
#
loop_
_entity.id
_entity.type
_entity.pdbx_description
1 polymer ?
#
loop_
_entity_poly.entity_id
_entity_poly.type
_entity_poly.pdbx_seq_one_letter_code
_entity_poly.pdbx_strand_id
1 'polypeptide(L)'
;MLTGLWLIALHQRWPTSTRRLNKKIRLYSVLGVGIVWLASAIVRAAGAESATYLTLILVWALPPVMLQLAYGADMLWQRRELVLTVIATSTLYLASADALAIYQGIWTIAPSTSLQINLLGVLPIEELVFFLITNVLVTFGVMLLIETTSHQRISRLQRGRLWNLVGGKKGIHT
;
A
#
# COMPACT_ATOMS: atom_id res chain seq x y z
N MET A 1 -13.91 4.53 1.11
CA MET A 1 -14.97 3.49 1.26
C MET A 1 -15.24 2.73 -0.05
N LEU A 2 -15.28 3.41 -1.21
CA LEU A 2 -15.54 2.78 -2.53
C LEU A 2 -14.58 1.61 -2.86
N THR A 3 -13.26 1.83 -2.79
CA THR A 3 -12.21 0.84 -3.08
C THR A 3 -12.34 -0.42 -2.22
N GLY A 4 -12.66 -0.25 -0.93
CA GLY A 4 -12.84 -1.36 0.00
C GLY A 4 -14.08 -2.21 -0.29
N LEU A 5 -15.20 -1.57 -0.64
CA LEU A 5 -16.42 -2.28 -1.03
C LEU A 5 -16.23 -3.01 -2.36
N TRP A 6 -15.57 -2.38 -3.32
CA TRP A 6 -15.25 -2.97 -4.62
C TRP A 6 -14.35 -4.20 -4.48
N LEU A 7 -13.34 -4.11 -3.61
CA LEU A 7 -12.48 -5.23 -3.26
C LEU A 7 -13.26 -6.42 -2.70
N ILE A 8 -14.17 -6.17 -1.75
CA ILE A 8 -14.99 -7.24 -1.13
C ILE A 8 -15.89 -7.88 -2.19
N ALA A 9 -16.53 -7.08 -3.05
CA ALA A 9 -17.39 -7.58 -4.11
C ALA A 9 -16.64 -8.47 -5.12
N LEU A 10 -15.41 -8.11 -5.48
CA LEU A 10 -14.58 -8.92 -6.40
C LEU A 10 -13.94 -10.12 -5.70
N HIS A 11 -13.60 -10.00 -4.41
CA HIS A 11 -13.02 -11.10 -3.64
C HIS A 11 -13.95 -12.33 -3.60
N GLN A 12 -15.26 -12.12 -3.51
CA GLN A 12 -16.24 -13.21 -3.52
C GLN A 12 -16.34 -13.93 -4.88
N ARG A 13 -15.90 -13.28 -5.97
CA ARG A 13 -16.07 -13.79 -7.34
C ARG A 13 -14.82 -14.46 -7.91
N TRP A 14 -13.65 -14.27 -7.29
CA TRP A 14 -12.40 -14.83 -7.80
C TRP A 14 -11.91 -16.05 -7.03
N PRO A 15 -11.60 -17.16 -7.74
CA PRO A 15 -11.12 -18.38 -7.12
C PRO A 15 -9.75 -18.17 -6.45
N THR A 16 -9.56 -18.85 -5.32
CA THR A 16 -8.33 -18.77 -4.55
C THR A 16 -7.20 -19.54 -5.25
N SER A 17 -6.12 -18.86 -5.61
CA SER A 17 -4.94 -19.50 -6.20
C SER A 17 -4.08 -20.16 -5.10
N THR A 18 -3.74 -21.44 -5.26
CA THR A 18 -2.95 -22.24 -4.31
C THR A 18 -1.43 -22.05 -4.45
N ARG A 19 -0.99 -20.86 -4.87
CA ARG A 19 0.43 -20.60 -5.18
C ARG A 19 1.29 -20.59 -3.91
N ARG A 20 2.45 -21.26 -3.94
CA ARG A 20 3.38 -21.37 -2.79
C ARG A 20 3.85 -19.98 -2.30
N LEU A 21 3.80 -19.76 -0.98
CA LEU A 21 4.29 -18.53 -0.35
C LEU A 21 5.81 -18.42 -0.50
N ASN A 22 6.29 -17.35 -1.15
CA ASN A 22 7.71 -17.08 -1.29
C ASN A 22 8.15 -15.96 -0.35
N LYS A 23 8.88 -16.32 0.72
CA LYS A 23 9.37 -15.38 1.72
C LYS A 23 10.34 -14.32 1.14
N LYS A 24 11.01 -14.61 0.02
CA LYS A 24 11.92 -13.64 -0.63
C LYS A 24 11.16 -12.44 -1.21
N ILE A 25 9.93 -12.64 -1.70
CA ILE A 25 9.09 -11.56 -2.25
C ILE A 25 8.89 -10.47 -1.22
N ARG A 26 8.74 -10.85 0.05
CA ARG A 26 8.58 -9.92 1.16
C ARG A 26 9.79 -9.01 1.35
N LEU A 27 10.98 -9.61 1.38
CA LEU A 27 12.23 -8.87 1.53
C LEU A 27 12.43 -7.93 0.34
N TYR A 28 12.30 -8.43 -0.90
CA TYR A 28 12.47 -7.61 -2.11
C TYR A 28 11.44 -6.48 -2.21
N SER A 29 10.18 -6.73 -1.82
CA SER A 29 9.13 -5.70 -1.87
C SER A 29 9.40 -4.58 -0.85
N VAL A 30 9.80 -4.94 0.37
CA VAL A 30 10.15 -3.96 1.41
C VAL A 30 11.39 -3.16 1.03
N LEU A 31 12.44 -3.82 0.53
CA LEU A 31 13.65 -3.13 0.06
C LEU A 31 13.36 -2.19 -1.10
N GLY A 32 12.58 -2.64 -2.09
CA GLY A 32 12.19 -1.82 -3.24
C GLY A 32 11.44 -0.57 -2.83
N VAL A 33 10.42 -0.70 -1.98
CA VAL A 33 9.66 0.44 -1.45
C VAL A 33 10.53 1.32 -0.54
N GLY A 34 11.43 0.73 0.25
CA GLY A 34 12.36 1.45 1.11
C GLY A 34 13.34 2.33 0.34
N ILE A 35 13.83 1.87 -0.81
CA ILE A 35 14.69 2.68 -1.70
C ILE A 35 13.91 3.90 -2.23
N VAL A 36 12.66 3.71 -2.68
CA VAL A 36 11.82 4.82 -3.16
C VAL A 36 11.53 5.81 -2.03
N TRP A 37 11.28 5.31 -0.82
CA TRP A 37 11.07 6.16 0.36
C TRP A 37 12.31 6.97 0.70
N LEU A 38 13.50 6.35 0.72
CA LEU A 38 14.76 7.03 0.98
C LEU A 38 15.04 8.11 -0.08
N ALA A 39 14.86 7.79 -1.36
CA ALA A 39 15.02 8.77 -2.43
C ALA A 39 14.06 9.97 -2.25
N SER A 40 12.80 9.71 -1.90
CA SER A 40 11.80 10.76 -1.65
C SER A 40 12.18 11.62 -0.45
N ALA A 41 12.67 11.01 0.63
CA ALA A 41 13.12 11.72 1.83
C ALA A 41 14.36 12.59 1.56
N ILE A 42 15.32 12.10 0.77
CA ILE A 42 16.51 12.86 0.37
C ILE A 42 16.11 14.07 -0.48
N VAL A 43 15.27 13.88 -1.49
CA VAL A 43 14.77 14.99 -2.33
C VAL A 43 14.03 16.03 -1.49
N ARG A 44 13.25 15.58 -0.49
CA ARG A 44 12.57 16.49 0.44
C ARG A 44 13.55 17.27 1.30
N ALA A 45 14.58 16.61 1.85
CA ALA A 45 15.60 17.24 2.67
C ALA A 45 16.48 18.22 1.86
N ALA A 46 16.64 17.99 0.56
CA ALA A 46 17.36 18.88 -0.35
C ALA A 46 16.61 20.18 -0.69
N GLY A 47 15.36 20.35 -0.24
CA GLY A 47 14.61 21.61 -0.39
C GLY A 47 14.03 21.85 -1.79
N ALA A 48 13.79 20.79 -2.57
CA ALA A 48 13.18 20.92 -3.90
C ALA A 48 11.71 21.37 -3.80
N GLU A 49 11.46 22.68 -3.95
CA GLU A 49 10.14 23.29 -3.77
C GLU A 49 9.07 22.70 -4.72
N SER A 50 9.43 22.51 -5.99
CA SER A 50 8.55 21.95 -7.03
C SER A 50 8.19 20.47 -6.85
N ALA A 51 8.98 19.71 -6.07
CA ALA A 51 8.71 18.30 -5.76
C ALA A 51 8.09 18.11 -4.36
N THR A 52 7.75 19.21 -3.67
CA THR A 52 7.26 19.18 -2.30
C THR A 52 6.01 18.32 -2.17
N TYR A 53 5.03 18.49 -3.06
CA TYR A 53 3.78 17.75 -2.96
C TYR A 53 3.97 16.24 -3.14
N LEU A 54 4.67 15.84 -4.22
CA LEU A 54 4.96 14.44 -4.51
C LEU A 54 5.76 13.77 -3.41
N THR A 55 6.82 14.42 -2.94
CA THR A 55 7.71 13.84 -1.92
C THR A 55 7.01 13.70 -0.58
N LEU A 56 6.14 14.63 -0.19
CA LEU A 56 5.34 14.51 1.03
C LEU A 56 4.38 13.31 0.98
N ILE A 57 3.69 13.11 -0.15
CA ILE A 57 2.81 11.95 -0.37
C ILE A 57 3.60 10.65 -0.14
N LEU A 58 4.76 10.52 -0.78
CA LEU A 58 5.58 9.29 -0.71
C LEU A 58 6.23 9.08 0.66
N VAL A 59 6.80 10.14 1.26
CA VAL A 59 7.47 10.05 2.57
C VAL A 59 6.49 9.61 3.65
N TRP A 60 5.25 10.08 3.61
CA TRP A 60 4.23 9.71 4.59
C TRP A 60 3.57 8.35 4.29
N ALA A 61 3.27 8.05 3.03
CA ALA A 61 2.48 6.86 2.69
C ALA A 61 3.31 5.57 2.58
N LEU A 62 4.59 5.65 2.17
CA LEU A 62 5.40 4.44 1.98
C LEU A 62 5.74 3.70 3.28
N PRO A 63 5.96 4.35 4.46
CA PRO A 63 6.16 3.63 5.73
C PRO A 63 5.04 2.64 6.10
N PRO A 64 3.74 3.02 6.10
CA PRO A 64 2.68 2.05 6.34
C PRO A 64 2.59 0.98 5.23
N VAL A 65 2.87 1.32 3.96
CA VAL A 65 2.94 0.32 2.88
C VAL A 65 4.06 -0.70 3.13
N MET A 66 5.25 -0.26 3.57
CA MET A 66 6.36 -1.14 3.92
C MET A 66 5.97 -2.09 5.05
N LEU A 67 5.25 -1.61 6.07
CA LEU A 67 4.74 -2.45 7.15
C LEU A 67 3.78 -3.53 6.63
N GLN A 68 2.82 -3.14 5.77
CA GLN A 68 1.87 -4.07 5.17
C GLN A 68 2.58 -5.12 4.30
N LEU A 69 3.58 -4.72 3.51
CA LEU A 69 4.39 -5.63 2.72
C LEU A 69 5.23 -6.56 3.62
N ALA A 70 5.88 -6.04 4.66
CA ALA A 70 6.63 -6.82 5.63
C ALA A 70 5.75 -7.83 6.39
N TYR A 71 4.46 -7.52 6.55
CA TYR A 71 3.50 -8.42 7.16
C TYR A 71 3.05 -9.54 6.21
N GLY A 72 2.67 -9.21 4.97
CA GLY A 72 1.98 -10.18 4.11
C GLY A 72 2.12 -9.98 2.60
N ALA A 73 3.25 -9.45 2.11
CA ALA A 73 3.51 -9.34 0.67
C ALA A 73 3.35 -10.67 -0.08
N ASP A 74 3.67 -11.80 0.56
CA ASP A 74 3.47 -13.15 0.03
C ASP A 74 1.98 -13.48 -0.19
N MET A 75 1.10 -13.04 0.71
CA MET A 75 -0.36 -13.21 0.61
C MET A 75 -0.94 -12.28 -0.46
N LEU A 76 -0.49 -11.01 -0.50
CA LEU A 76 -0.90 -10.05 -1.53
C LEU A 76 -0.51 -10.53 -2.93
N TRP A 77 0.68 -11.12 -3.08
CA TRP A 77 1.17 -11.63 -4.36
C TRP A 77 0.40 -12.84 -4.89
N GLN A 78 -0.13 -13.68 -4.00
CA GLN A 78 -1.01 -14.79 -4.39
C GLN A 78 -2.28 -14.29 -5.09
N ARG A 79 -2.78 -13.12 -4.68
CA ARG A 79 -3.98 -12.48 -5.22
C ARG A 79 -3.66 -11.23 -6.04
N ARG A 80 -2.49 -11.20 -6.69
CA ARG A 80 -2.03 -10.02 -7.44
C ARG A 80 -3.01 -9.57 -8.52
N GLU A 81 -3.73 -10.48 -9.18
CA GLU A 81 -4.71 -10.12 -10.21
C GLU A 81 -5.88 -9.33 -9.61
N LEU A 82 -6.40 -9.78 -8.46
CA LEU A 82 -7.43 -9.06 -7.73
C LEU A 82 -6.93 -7.71 -7.21
N VAL A 83 -5.77 -7.73 -6.55
CA VAL A 83 -5.15 -6.53 -5.97
C VAL A 83 -4.88 -5.48 -7.05
N LEU A 84 -4.24 -5.87 -8.16
CA LEU A 84 -3.94 -4.97 -9.27
C LEU A 84 -5.21 -4.47 -9.95
N THR A 85 -6.22 -5.31 -10.15
CA THR A 85 -7.48 -4.87 -10.78
C THR A 85 -8.19 -3.85 -9.92
N VAL A 86 -8.29 -4.07 -8.60
CA VAL A 86 -8.95 -3.12 -7.69
C VAL A 86 -8.20 -1.80 -7.63
N ILE A 87 -6.86 -1.84 -7.52
CA ILE A 87 -6.03 -0.64 -7.51
C ILE A 87 -6.18 0.12 -8.84
N ALA A 88 -6.05 -0.56 -9.97
CA ALA A 88 -6.13 0.06 -11.29
C ALA A 88 -7.51 0.67 -11.54
N THR A 89 -8.59 -0.09 -11.33
CA THR A 89 -9.96 0.39 -11.55
C THR A 89 -10.31 1.57 -10.66
N SER A 90 -9.96 1.51 -9.37
CA SER A 90 -10.27 2.60 -8.42
C SER A 90 -9.42 3.84 -8.69
N THR A 91 -8.15 3.67 -9.04
CA THR A 91 -7.25 4.79 -9.36
C THR A 91 -7.69 5.48 -10.64
N LEU A 92 -7.99 4.72 -11.70
CA LEU A 92 -8.46 5.28 -12.96
C LEU A 92 -9.81 6.01 -12.81
N TYR A 93 -10.73 5.43 -12.02
CA TYR A 93 -12.02 6.07 -11.75
C TYR A 93 -11.85 7.42 -11.04
N LEU A 94 -11.09 7.46 -9.95
CA LEU A 94 -10.87 8.68 -9.18
C LEU A 94 -10.08 9.72 -9.99
N ALA A 95 -9.02 9.29 -10.67
CA ALA A 95 -8.23 10.16 -11.54
C ALA A 95 -9.08 10.78 -12.67
N SER A 96 -10.02 10.02 -13.25
CA SER A 96 -10.91 10.54 -14.30
C SER A 96 -11.92 11.55 -13.74
N ALA A 97 -12.50 11.27 -12.58
CA ALA A 97 -13.42 12.20 -11.93
C ALA A 97 -12.72 13.50 -11.54
N ASP A 98 -11.49 13.39 -11.06
CA ASP A 98 -10.69 14.54 -10.66
C ASP A 98 -10.22 15.37 -11.86
N ALA A 99 -9.80 14.71 -12.94
CA ALA A 99 -9.48 15.37 -14.20
C ALA A 99 -10.68 16.17 -14.75
N LEU A 100 -11.90 15.62 -14.64
CA LEU A 100 -13.12 16.33 -15.04
C LEU A 100 -13.36 17.57 -14.17
N ALA A 101 -13.14 17.47 -12.86
CA ALA A 101 -13.32 18.59 -11.94
C ALA A 101 -12.33 19.74 -12.22
N ILE A 102 -11.07 19.41 -12.50
CA ILE A 102 -10.03 20.37 -12.90
C ILE A 102 -10.39 21.00 -14.26
N TYR A 103 -10.81 20.18 -15.23
CA TYR A 103 -11.23 20.67 -16.54
C TYR A 103 -12.40 21.65 -16.46
N GLN A 104 -13.33 21.42 -15.53
CA GLN A 104 -14.46 22.31 -15.26
C GLN A 104 -14.09 23.53 -14.40
N GLY A 105 -12.82 23.66 -13.99
CA GLY A 105 -12.35 24.77 -13.16
C GLY A 105 -12.94 24.78 -11.75
N ILE A 106 -13.47 23.64 -11.27
CA ILE A 106 -14.05 23.52 -9.93
C ILE A 106 -12.95 23.77 -8.89
N TRP A 107 -11.74 23.26 -9.14
CA TRP A 107 -10.60 23.45 -8.26
C TRP A 107 -9.28 23.29 -9.03
N THR A 108 -8.19 23.87 -8.49
CA THR A 108 -6.83 23.80 -9.05
C THR A 108 -5.78 23.61 -7.96
N ILE A 109 -4.63 23.04 -8.31
CA ILE A 109 -3.47 22.92 -7.41
C ILE A 109 -2.60 24.16 -7.53
N ALA A 110 -2.01 24.60 -6.42
CA ALA A 110 -1.03 25.68 -6.39
C ALA A 110 0.19 25.34 -7.28
N PRO A 111 0.46 26.10 -8.36
CA PRO A 111 1.53 25.77 -9.32
C PRO A 111 2.94 25.81 -8.74
N SER A 112 3.15 26.48 -7.61
CA SER A 112 4.46 26.70 -7.00
C SER A 112 5.04 25.46 -6.31
N THR A 113 4.21 24.50 -5.92
CA THR A 113 4.62 23.32 -5.13
C THR A 113 4.47 22.00 -5.90
N SER A 114 4.03 22.08 -7.16
CA SER A 114 3.80 20.95 -8.07
C SER A 114 4.79 20.98 -9.23
N LEU A 115 5.08 19.79 -9.76
CA LEU A 115 5.95 19.54 -10.91
C LEU A 115 5.39 20.11 -12.21
N GLN A 116 4.11 20.51 -12.25
CA GLN A 116 3.41 21.04 -13.43
C GLN A 116 3.40 20.05 -14.62
N ILE A 117 3.55 18.76 -14.33
CA ILE A 117 3.46 17.69 -15.33
C ILE A 117 2.03 17.17 -15.35
N ASN A 118 1.27 17.50 -16.39
CA ASN A 118 -0.12 17.08 -16.53
C ASN A 118 -0.25 15.86 -17.44
N LEU A 119 -0.86 14.80 -16.93
CA LEU A 119 -1.32 13.66 -17.69
C LEU A 119 -2.53 14.06 -18.54
N LEU A 120 -2.48 13.71 -19.84
CA LEU A 120 -3.48 14.09 -20.84
C LEU A 120 -3.77 15.61 -20.90
N GLY A 121 -2.81 16.43 -20.45
CA GLY A 121 -2.94 17.89 -20.40
C GLY A 121 -3.86 18.43 -19.32
N VAL A 122 -4.45 17.59 -18.48
CA VAL A 122 -5.48 18.00 -17.50
C VAL A 122 -5.13 17.62 -16.06
N LEU A 123 -4.68 16.37 -15.81
CA LEU A 123 -4.49 15.87 -14.44
C LEU A 123 -3.02 15.92 -14.00
N PRO A 124 -2.66 16.63 -12.93
CA PRO A 124 -1.30 16.59 -12.38
C PRO A 124 -0.86 15.17 -12.04
N ILE A 125 0.38 14.80 -12.37
CA ILE A 125 0.90 13.45 -12.12
C ILE A 125 0.89 13.07 -10.63
N GLU A 126 1.03 14.06 -9.75
CA GLU A 126 1.01 13.88 -8.31
C GLU A 126 -0.35 13.44 -7.79
N GLU A 127 -1.45 13.88 -8.41
CA GLU A 127 -2.80 13.44 -8.07
C GLU A 127 -3.01 11.98 -8.43
N LEU A 128 -2.50 11.56 -9.60
CA LEU A 128 -2.51 10.14 -9.95
C LEU A 128 -1.75 9.29 -8.93
N VAL A 129 -0.57 9.77 -8.48
CA VAL A 129 0.22 9.10 -7.45
C VAL A 129 -0.52 9.08 -6.11
N PHE A 130 -1.19 10.16 -5.73
CA PHE A 130 -2.02 10.24 -4.53
C PHE A 130 -3.16 9.22 -4.55
N PHE A 131 -3.94 9.15 -5.63
CA PHE A 131 -4.99 8.16 -5.78
C PHE A 131 -4.43 6.74 -5.79
N LEU A 132 -3.30 6.52 -6.47
CA LEU A 132 -2.65 5.22 -6.51
C LEU A 132 -2.24 4.75 -5.11
N ILE A 133 -1.50 5.58 -4.37
CA ILE A 133 -0.92 5.16 -3.07
C ILE A 133 -1.98 4.99 -1.99
N THR A 134 -3.02 5.82 -2.01
CA THR A 134 -4.14 5.69 -1.08
C THR A 134 -4.96 4.44 -1.39
N ASN A 135 -5.21 4.11 -2.66
CA ASN A 135 -5.84 2.86 -3.07
C ASN A 135 -4.98 1.64 -2.71
N VAL A 136 -3.65 1.72 -2.83
CA VAL A 136 -2.73 0.68 -2.37
C VAL A 136 -2.89 0.44 -0.86
N LEU A 137 -2.82 1.50 -0.05
CA LEU A 137 -2.94 1.41 1.42
C LEU A 137 -4.25 0.75 1.86
N VAL A 138 -5.37 1.16 1.25
CA VAL A 138 -6.69 0.60 1.55
C VAL A 138 -6.79 -0.85 1.07
N THR A 139 -6.38 -1.13 -0.16
CA THR A 139 -6.48 -2.48 -0.74
C THR A 139 -5.62 -3.47 0.05
N PHE A 140 -4.38 -3.10 0.38
CA PHE A 140 -3.49 -3.94 1.17
C PHE A 140 -4.04 -4.14 2.58
N GLY A 141 -4.48 -3.07 3.24
CA GLY A 141 -5.04 -3.14 4.60
C GLY A 141 -6.24 -4.07 4.68
N VAL A 142 -7.21 -3.92 3.78
CA VAL A 142 -8.42 -4.74 3.76
C VAL A 142 -8.11 -6.19 3.36
N MET A 143 -7.24 -6.43 2.36
CA MET A 143 -6.86 -7.79 1.98
C MET A 143 -6.16 -8.55 3.10
N LEU A 144 -5.23 -7.89 3.81
CA LEU A 144 -4.51 -8.51 4.93
C LEU A 144 -5.41 -8.75 6.14
N LEU A 145 -6.49 -7.96 6.29
CA LEU A 145 -7.50 -8.15 7.32
C LEU A 145 -8.41 -9.36 7.03
N ILE A 146 -8.85 -9.52 5.77
CA ILE A 146 -9.82 -10.56 5.38
C ILE A 146 -9.18 -11.94 5.18
N GLU A 147 -7.90 -11.99 4.76
CA GLU A 147 -7.26 -13.26 4.43
C GLU A 147 -7.08 -14.15 5.68
N THR A 148 -7.71 -15.33 5.68
CA THR A 148 -7.76 -16.28 6.81
C THR A 148 -6.39 -16.76 7.29
N THR A 149 -5.39 -16.75 6.41
CA THR A 149 -3.98 -17.06 6.75
C THR A 149 -3.39 -16.06 7.75
N SER A 150 -3.91 -14.82 7.81
CA SER A 150 -3.57 -13.80 8.83
C SER A 150 -3.86 -14.31 10.25
N HIS A 151 -5.06 -14.88 10.47
CA HIS A 151 -5.47 -15.43 11.76
C HIS A 151 -4.60 -16.63 12.19
N GLN A 152 -4.18 -17.47 11.24
CA GLN A 152 -3.27 -18.58 11.54
C GLN A 152 -1.87 -18.09 11.92
N ARG A 153 -1.39 -16.99 11.33
CA ARG A 153 -0.08 -16.40 11.67
C ARG A 153 -0.11 -15.71 13.04
N ILE A 154 -1.17 -14.97 13.36
CA ILE A 154 -1.36 -14.33 14.68
C ILE A 154 -1.45 -15.39 15.79
N SER A 155 -2.22 -16.46 15.59
CA SER A 155 -2.35 -17.54 16.58
C SER A 155 -1.05 -18.33 16.81
N ARG A 156 -0.15 -18.41 15.81
CA ARG A 156 1.20 -19.00 15.97
C ARG A 156 2.11 -18.09 16.79
N LEU A 157 2.07 -16.78 16.58
CA LEU A 157 2.82 -15.80 17.38
C LEU A 157 2.35 -15.81 18.85
N GLN A 158 1.04 -15.86 19.09
CA GLN A 158 0.48 -15.96 20.43
C GLN A 158 0.87 -17.26 21.13
N ARG A 159 0.80 -18.41 20.45
CA ARG A 159 1.21 -19.71 21.03
C ARG A 159 2.71 -19.77 21.34
N GLY A 160 3.57 -19.28 20.46
CA GLY A 160 5.02 -19.25 20.73
C GLY A 160 5.38 -18.34 21.91
N ARG A 161 4.68 -17.20 22.04
CA ARG A 161 4.87 -16.27 23.17
C ARG A 161 4.37 -16.84 24.49
N LEU A 162 3.21 -17.51 24.49
CA LEU A 162 2.66 -18.20 25.67
C LEU A 162 3.55 -19.38 26.09
N TRP A 163 4.09 -20.15 25.14
CA TRP A 163 5.03 -21.24 25.44
C TRP A 163 6.31 -20.74 26.10
N ASN A 164 6.87 -19.60 25.65
CA ASN A 164 8.05 -19.02 26.29
C ASN A 164 7.76 -18.49 27.70
N LEU A 165 6.55 -17.97 27.95
CA LEU A 165 6.13 -17.49 29.28
C LEU A 165 5.84 -18.64 30.27
N VAL A 166 5.33 -19.77 29.79
CA VAL A 166 4.99 -20.95 30.63
C VAL A 166 6.18 -21.91 30.76
N GLY A 167 6.97 -22.10 29.70
CA GLY A 167 8.11 -23.02 29.64
C GLY A 167 9.41 -22.45 30.24
N GLY A 168 9.56 -21.12 30.31
CA GLY A 168 10.74 -20.46 30.89
C GLY A 168 10.86 -20.55 32.43
N LYS A 169 9.87 -21.13 33.13
CA LYS A 169 9.86 -21.25 34.61
C LYS A 169 10.27 -22.62 35.16
N LYS A 170 10.67 -23.59 34.33
CA LYS A 170 11.03 -24.96 34.77
C LYS A 170 12.52 -25.32 34.68
N GLY A 171 13.42 -24.33 34.71
CA GLY A 171 14.85 -24.53 34.39
C GLY A 171 15.87 -24.06 35.42
N ILE A 172 15.53 -23.85 36.69
CA ILE A 172 16.52 -23.55 37.74
C ILE A 172 16.08 -24.27 39.00
N HIS A 173 16.59 -25.48 39.23
CA HIS A 173 16.84 -26.10 40.54
C HIS A 173 17.34 -27.52 40.31
N THR A 174 18.65 -27.65 40.13
CA THR A 174 19.46 -28.79 40.59
C THR A 174 20.86 -28.27 40.83
#